data_AF-A0AAE1PPU9-F1
#
_entry.id   AF-A0AAE1PPU9-F1
#
_cell.length_a   1.000
_cell.length_b   1.000
_cell.length_c   1.000
_cell.angle_alpha   90.00
_cell.angle_beta   90.00
_cell.angle_gamma   90.00
#
_symmetry.space_group_name_H-M   'P 1'
#
loop_
_entity.id
_entity.type
_entity.pdbx_description
1 polymer ?
#
loop_
_entity_poly.entity_id
_entity_poly.type
_entity_poly.pdbx_seq_one_letter_code
_entity_poly.pdbx_strand_id
1 'polypeptide(L)'
;MKQRYDEFQVGEEVLVLLPFQGKPLTARYSGPYVVEKRVGEVDYIVKTPDRRKSHQLCHVNMLKQYHQLLDTVAVVQYVAPVVAGGECENGPACDPDEYSWSINDGAESTMSATFLQTVPRS
;
A
#
# COMPACT_ATOMS: atom_id res chain seq x y z
N MET A 1 -20.92 13.42 -18.50
CA MET A 1 -19.80 12.95 -17.66
C MET A 1 -18.56 13.73 -18.05
N LYS A 2 -17.87 14.39 -17.10
CA LYS A 2 -16.60 15.10 -17.36
C LYS A 2 -15.52 14.40 -16.54
N GLN A 3 -14.51 13.86 -17.20
CA GLN A 3 -13.35 13.27 -16.53
C GLN A 3 -12.49 14.42 -16.01
N ARG A 4 -12.24 14.46 -14.69
CA ARG A 4 -11.30 15.41 -14.07
C ARG A 4 -9.91 14.80 -14.16
N TYR A 5 -8.95 15.58 -14.66
CA TYR A 5 -7.54 15.26 -14.68
C TYR A 5 -6.78 16.39 -13.98
N ASP A 6 -5.71 16.04 -13.28
CA ASP A 6 -4.82 17.01 -12.66
C ASP A 6 -3.88 17.60 -13.71
N GLU A 7 -3.58 18.89 -13.59
CA GLU A 7 -2.61 19.55 -14.48
C GLU A 7 -1.25 19.60 -13.80
N PHE A 8 -0.23 19.11 -14.51
CA PHE A 8 1.14 19.09 -14.02
C PHE A 8 1.99 20.15 -14.73
N GLN A 9 2.92 20.77 -14.01
CA GLN A 9 3.84 21.73 -14.58
C GLN A 9 5.18 21.09 -14.96
N VAL A 10 5.87 21.71 -15.92
CA VAL A 10 7.24 21.31 -16.26
C VAL A 10 8.16 21.60 -15.08
N GLY A 11 8.94 20.60 -14.67
CA GLY A 11 9.81 20.65 -13.49
C GLY A 11 9.19 20.06 -12.23
N GLU A 12 7.91 19.68 -12.25
CA GLU A 12 7.25 19.06 -11.09
C GLU A 12 7.66 17.60 -10.91
N GLU A 13 7.78 17.17 -9.65
CA GLU A 13 8.03 15.78 -9.27
C GLU A 13 6.72 14.99 -9.25
N VAL A 14 6.67 13.91 -10.03
CA VAL A 14 5.51 13.04 -10.18
C VAL A 14 5.91 11.58 -10.04
N LEU A 15 5.00 10.78 -9.49
CA LEU A 15 5.05 9.33 -9.53
C LEU A 15 4.44 8.84 -10.85
N VAL A 16 5.08 7.86 -11.50
CA VAL A 16 4.55 7.26 -12.74
C VAL A 16 4.17 5.80 -12.51
N LEU A 17 2.98 5.41 -12.97
CA LEU A 17 2.53 4.03 -13.00
C LEU A 17 3.30 3.23 -14.06
N LEU A 18 4.18 2.35 -13.62
CA LEU A 18 5.01 1.53 -14.50
C LEU A 18 4.72 0.03 -14.32
N PRO A 19 4.76 -0.77 -15.40
CA PRO A 19 4.63 -2.22 -15.29
C PRO A 19 5.82 -2.80 -14.52
N PHE A 20 5.53 -3.76 -13.65
CA PHE A 20 6.53 -4.45 -12.85
C PHE A 20 7.24 -5.51 -13.69
N GLN A 21 8.57 -5.53 -13.64
CA GLN A 21 9.35 -6.52 -14.36
C GLN A 21 9.11 -7.91 -13.75
N GLY A 22 8.73 -8.89 -14.57
CA GLY A 22 8.44 -10.25 -14.13
C GLY A 22 6.99 -10.53 -13.71
N LYS A 23 6.11 -9.52 -13.67
CA LYS A 23 4.67 -9.71 -13.44
C LYS A 23 3.85 -8.88 -14.43
N PRO A 24 3.44 -9.45 -15.58
CA PRO A 24 2.89 -8.70 -16.71
C PRO A 24 1.56 -7.98 -16.42
N LEU A 25 0.86 -8.33 -15.33
CA LEU A 25 -0.43 -7.74 -14.94
C LEU A 25 -0.35 -6.80 -13.73
N THR A 26 0.83 -6.58 -13.16
CA THR A 26 0.99 -5.68 -12.02
C THR A 26 1.76 -4.44 -12.43
N ALA A 27 1.20 -3.27 -12.14
CA ALA A 27 1.87 -1.99 -12.26
C ALA A 27 2.04 -1.34 -10.89
N ARG A 28 3.13 -0.61 -10.70
CA ARG A 28 3.40 0.12 -9.45
C ARG A 28 3.83 1.54 -9.78
N TYR A 29 3.37 2.48 -8.96
CA TYR A 29 3.90 3.83 -8.97
C TYR A 29 5.37 3.79 -8.55
N SER A 30 6.24 4.37 -9.39
CA SER A 30 7.69 4.36 -9.21
C SER A 30 8.25 5.76 -9.32
N GLY A 31 9.30 6.03 -8.54
CA GLY A 31 10.18 7.20 -8.59
C GLY A 31 9.52 8.53 -8.23
N PRO A 32 10.24 9.52 -7.68
CA PRO A 32 10.03 10.89 -8.09
C PRO A 32 10.65 11.06 -9.48
N TYR A 33 9.82 11.31 -10.48
CA TYR A 33 10.29 11.64 -11.81
C TYR A 33 9.89 13.06 -12.16
N VAL A 34 10.71 13.73 -12.97
CA VAL A 34 10.47 15.12 -13.33
C VAL A 34 9.73 15.20 -14.66
N VAL A 35 8.65 15.98 -14.70
CA VAL A 35 7.95 16.33 -15.94
C VAL A 35 8.85 17.23 -16.77
N GLU A 36 9.27 16.78 -17.95
CA GLU A 36 10.17 17.52 -18.83
C GLU A 36 9.41 18.47 -19.77
N LYS A 37 8.27 18.03 -20.30
CA LYS A 37 7.42 18.86 -21.16
C LYS A 37 5.99 18.35 -21.23
N ARG A 38 5.04 19.26 -21.41
CA ARG A 38 3.65 18.96 -21.78
C ARG A 38 3.55 18.87 -23.30
N VAL A 39 3.11 17.73 -23.84
CA VAL A 39 2.97 17.50 -25.30
C VAL A 39 1.53 17.74 -25.75
N GLY A 40 0.57 17.43 -24.89
CA GLY A 40 -0.85 17.66 -25.15
C GLY A 40 -1.58 18.07 -23.87
N GLU A 41 -2.91 18.11 -23.94
CA GLU A 41 -3.72 18.43 -22.76
C GLU A 41 -3.57 17.37 -21.66
N VAL A 42 -3.46 16.10 -22.06
CA VAL A 42 -3.40 14.92 -21.20
C VAL A 42 -2.08 14.15 -21.29
N ASP A 43 -1.18 14.52 -22.19
CA ASP A 43 0.07 13.80 -22.46
C ASP A 43 1.29 14.62 -22.07
N TYR A 44 2.17 14.00 -21.27
CA TYR A 44 3.38 14.60 -20.71
C TYR A 44 4.60 13.73 -21.00
N ILE A 45 5.75 14.34 -21.23
CA ILE A 45 7.03 13.61 -21.24
C ILE A 45 7.64 13.68 -19.86
N VAL A 46 7.96 12.51 -19.31
CA VAL A 46 8.58 12.35 -18.00
C VAL A 46 9.97 11.75 -18.17
N LYS A 47 10.94 12.31 -17.43
CA LYS A 47 12.32 11.86 -17.42
C LYS A 47 12.49 10.69 -16.44
N THR A 48 12.81 9.51 -16.97
CA THR A 48 13.00 8.27 -16.22
C THR A 48 14.40 7.68 -16.46
N PRO A 49 15.45 8.22 -15.83
CA PRO A 49 16.83 7.79 -16.06
C PRO A 49 17.11 6.35 -15.59
N ASP A 50 16.29 5.83 -14.68
CA ASP A 50 16.36 4.46 -14.14
C ASP A 50 15.99 3.36 -15.16
N ARG A 51 15.38 3.74 -16.29
CA ARG A 51 14.80 2.79 -17.26
C ARG A 51 15.50 2.85 -18.61
N ARG A 52 15.28 1.81 -19.42
CA ARG A 52 15.76 1.70 -20.81
C ARG A 52 15.40 2.92 -21.67
N LYS A 53 14.22 3.50 -21.43
CA LYS A 53 13.81 4.76 -22.04
C LYS A 53 14.03 5.85 -21.00
N SER A 54 15.01 6.70 -21.24
CA SER A 54 15.32 7.85 -20.37
C SER A 54 14.21 8.91 -20.37
N HIS A 55 13.38 8.92 -21.42
CA HIS A 55 12.21 9.78 -21.55
C HIS A 55 11.04 8.95 -22.06
N GLN A 56 9.86 9.14 -21.49
CA GLN A 56 8.66 8.44 -21.91
C GLN A 56 7.45 9.38 -21.93
N LEU A 57 6.55 9.14 -22.88
CA LEU A 57 5.26 9.80 -22.96
C LEU A 57 4.29 9.09 -22.01
N CYS A 58 3.71 9.84 -21.10
CA CYS A 58 2.78 9.38 -20.08
C CYS A 58 1.46 10.16 -20.19
N HIS A 59 0.35 9.43 -20.15
CA HIS A 59 -0.98 10.01 -19.98
C HIS A 59 -1.18 10.45 -18.52
N VAL A 60 -1.92 11.53 -18.30
CA VAL A 60 -2.19 12.13 -16.99
C VAL A 60 -2.73 11.14 -15.95
N ASN A 61 -3.52 10.16 -16.39
CA ASN A 61 -4.07 9.09 -15.53
C ASN A 61 -2.99 8.18 -14.90
N MET A 62 -1.80 8.09 -15.53
CA MET A 62 -0.67 7.32 -15.01
C MET A 62 0.22 8.14 -14.07
N LEU A 63 -0.04 9.45 -13.94
CA LEU A 63 0.74 10.36 -13.12
C LEU A 63 0.04 10.56 -11.77
N LYS A 64 0.83 10.73 -10.72
CA LYS A 64 0.38 11.20 -9.41
C LYS A 64 1.37 12.23 -8.90
N GLN A 65 0.88 13.24 -8.18
CA GLN A 65 1.74 14.20 -7.52
C GLN A 65 2.64 13.49 -6.50
N TYR A 66 3.93 13.83 -6.49
CA TYR A 66 4.84 13.30 -5.49
C TYR A 66 4.79 14.17 -4.23
N HIS A 67 4.49 13.55 -3.09
CA HIS A 67 4.53 14.20 -1.78
C HIS A 67 5.70 13.64 -0.97
N GLN A 68 6.68 14.49 -0.68
CA GLN A 68 7.76 14.12 0.23
C GLN A 68 7.19 14.03 1.65
N LEU A 69 7.35 12.87 2.28
CA LEU A 69 6.90 12.63 3.66
C LEU A 69 7.66 13.47 4.70
N LEU A 70 8.64 14.28 4.28
CA LEU A 70 9.45 15.13 5.12
C LEU A 70 8.75 16.45 5.52
N ASP A 71 7.74 16.89 4.77
CA ASP A 71 7.04 18.16 5.03
C ASP A 71 5.84 18.04 5.97
N THR A 72 5.48 16.82 6.33
CA THR A 72 4.54 16.57 7.43
C THR A 72 5.12 15.47 8.28
N VAL A 73 5.64 15.86 9.45
CA VAL A 73 5.37 15.10 10.66
C VAL A 73 3.85 15.02 10.76
N ALA A 74 3.23 14.11 10.02
CA ALA A 74 1.87 13.72 10.23
C ALA A 74 1.93 13.10 11.62
N VAL A 75 1.56 13.91 12.62
CA VAL A 75 1.12 13.43 13.91
C VAL A 75 -0.02 12.49 13.58
N VAL A 76 0.30 11.21 13.38
CA VAL A 76 -0.69 10.15 13.41
C VAL A 76 -1.15 10.13 14.85
N GLN A 77 -2.11 10.99 15.18
CA GLN A 77 -2.74 10.96 16.48
C GLN A 77 -3.55 9.67 16.50
N TYR A 78 -2.96 8.64 17.09
CA TYR A 78 -3.65 7.41 17.40
C TYR A 78 -4.68 7.73 18.48
N VAL A 79 -5.88 8.16 18.06
CA VAL A 79 -7.03 8.23 18.95
C VAL A 79 -7.51 6.81 19.16
N ALA A 80 -7.00 6.18 20.22
CA ALA A 80 -7.64 5.01 20.80
C ALA A 80 -9.09 5.40 21.17
N PRO A 81 -10.10 4.57 20.87
CA PRO A 81 -11.45 4.85 21.33
C PRO A 81 -11.45 4.92 22.86
N VAL A 82 -11.82 6.07 23.40
CA VAL A 82 -12.14 6.20 24.84
C VAL A 82 -13.36 5.32 25.08
N VAL A 83 -13.13 4.14 25.65
CA VAL A 83 -14.19 3.32 26.23
C VAL A 83 -14.62 4.05 27.49
N ALA A 84 -15.74 4.78 27.42
CA ALA A 84 -16.40 5.30 28.60
C ALA A 84 -16.76 4.10 29.50
N GLY A 85 -16.32 4.17 30.75
CA GLY A 85 -16.34 3.05 31.69
C GLY A 85 -17.71 2.39 31.85
N GLY A 86 -17.69 1.07 31.80
CA GLY A 86 -18.65 0.20 32.47
C GLY A 86 -17.84 -0.74 33.37
N GLU A 87 -18.14 -0.69 34.65
CA GLU A 87 -17.46 -1.45 35.70
C GLU A 87 -17.57 -2.97 35.45
N CYS A 88 -16.51 -3.65 35.83
CA CYS A 88 -16.29 -5.07 35.64
C CYS A 88 -17.08 -5.90 36.65
N GLU A 89 -17.83 -6.89 36.17
CA GLU A 89 -18.08 -8.10 36.96
C GLU A 89 -18.33 -9.34 36.10
N ASN A 90 -17.46 -10.35 36.34
CA ASN A 90 -17.61 -11.78 36.05
C ASN A 90 -17.38 -12.29 34.61
N GLY A 91 -16.18 -12.86 34.37
CA GLY A 91 -15.87 -13.74 33.22
C GLY A 91 -14.40 -14.14 33.21
N PRO A 92 -14.03 -15.40 32.93
CA PRO A 92 -12.74 -15.97 33.32
C PRO A 92 -11.58 -15.34 32.53
N ALA A 93 -10.41 -15.33 33.16
CA ALA A 93 -9.16 -14.83 32.59
C ALA A 93 -8.97 -15.40 31.17
N CYS A 94 -9.12 -14.53 30.16
CA CYS A 94 -8.76 -14.85 28.78
C CYS A 94 -7.24 -14.81 28.70
N ASP A 95 -6.61 -15.99 28.69
CA ASP A 95 -5.19 -16.14 28.37
C ASP A 95 -4.88 -15.50 27.00
N PRO A 96 -3.74 -14.80 26.83
CA PRO A 96 -3.47 -14.00 25.62
C PRO A 96 -3.22 -14.82 24.34
N ASP A 97 -3.20 -16.15 24.46
CA ASP A 97 -2.70 -17.03 23.40
C ASP A 97 -3.82 -17.66 22.56
N GLU A 98 -5.09 -17.29 22.79
CA GLU A 98 -6.26 -17.92 22.15
C GLU A 98 -6.93 -17.04 21.08
N TYR A 99 -6.18 -16.18 20.37
CA TYR A 99 -6.70 -15.50 19.17
C TYR A 99 -5.94 -15.91 17.90
N SER A 100 -6.20 -17.14 17.47
CA SER A 100 -5.90 -17.60 16.11
C SER A 100 -7.11 -17.35 15.20
N TRP A 101 -7.07 -16.24 14.45
CA TRP A 101 -8.06 -15.96 13.41
C TRP A 101 -7.75 -16.85 12.20
N SER A 102 -8.65 -17.80 11.95
CA SER A 102 -8.54 -18.72 10.82
C SER A 102 -8.93 -17.99 9.52
N ILE A 103 -7.97 -17.77 8.62
CA ILE A 103 -8.25 -17.46 7.21
C ILE A 103 -8.73 -18.74 6.55
N ASN A 104 -9.97 -18.77 6.07
CA ASN A 104 -10.40 -19.82 5.15
C ASN A 104 -11.20 -19.22 4.00
N ASP A 105 -10.52 -18.96 2.89
CA ASP A 105 -11.04 -19.20 1.54
C ASP A 105 -9.98 -20.03 0.80
N GLY A 106 -10.38 -21.24 0.40
CA GLY A 106 -9.48 -22.32 0.02
C GLY A 106 -8.83 -22.17 -1.36
N ALA A 107 -7.55 -22.50 -1.44
CA ALA A 107 -7.11 -23.81 -1.92
C ALA A 107 -5.60 -24.00 -1.65
N GLU A 108 -5.27 -25.18 -1.12
CA GLU A 108 -3.94 -25.81 -0.98
C GLU A 108 -2.92 -25.22 0.01
N SER A 109 -3.04 -25.62 1.28
CA SER A 109 -2.10 -26.60 1.85
C SER A 109 -2.59 -27.06 3.21
N THR A 110 -3.10 -28.28 3.24
CA THR A 110 -3.33 -29.08 4.45
C THR A 110 -2.05 -29.25 5.25
N MET A 111 -2.03 -28.75 6.50
CA MET A 111 -1.28 -29.40 7.57
C MET A 111 -2.15 -29.46 8.82
N SER A 112 -2.71 -30.65 9.03
CA SER A 112 -3.41 -31.06 10.24
C SER A 112 -2.44 -31.08 11.43
N ALA A 113 -2.75 -30.37 12.51
CA ALA A 113 -2.04 -30.49 13.78
C ALA A 113 -2.71 -31.55 14.65
N THR A 114 -2.06 -32.70 14.78
CA THR A 114 -2.48 -33.78 15.67
C THR A 114 -2.10 -33.44 17.11
N PHE A 115 -3.10 -33.50 17.99
CA PHE A 115 -3.01 -33.36 19.44
C PHE A 115 -2.17 -34.51 20.03
N LEU A 116 -0.98 -34.22 20.58
CA LEU A 116 -0.24 -35.18 21.40
C LEU A 116 -0.51 -34.88 22.88
N GLN A 117 -1.26 -35.79 23.48
CA GLN A 117 -1.58 -35.81 24.90
C GLN A 117 -0.37 -36.29 25.73
N THR A 118 -0.13 -35.53 26.80
CA THR A 118 0.75 -35.72 27.97
C THR A 118 0.80 -37.15 28.51
N VAL A 119 1.96 -37.58 29.05
CA VAL A 119 2.07 -38.25 30.38
C VAL A 119 3.53 -38.27 30.91
N PRO A 120 3.75 -38.37 32.24
CA PRO A 120 4.92 -37.84 32.94
C PRO A 120 6.06 -38.84 33.22
N ARG A 121 7.19 -38.22 33.57
CA ARG A 121 8.38 -38.66 34.32
C ARG A 121 8.25 -39.96 35.15
N SER A 122 9.26 -40.82 35.02
CA SER A 122 9.70 -41.79 36.03
C SER A 122 11.17 -41.56 36.36
#